data_AF-A0A357J2B0-F1
#
_entry.id   AF-A0A357J2B0-F1
#
_cell.length_a   1.000
_cell.length_b   1.000
_cell.length_c   1.000
_cell.angle_alpha   90.00
_cell.angle_beta   90.00
_cell.angle_gamma   90.00
#
_symmetry.space_group_name_H-M   'P 1'
#
loop_
_entity.id
_entity.type
_entity.pdbx_description
1 polymer ?
#
loop_
_entity_poly.entity_id
_entity_poly.type
_entity_poly.pdbx_seq_one_letter_code
_entity_poly.pdbx_strand_id
1 'polypeptide(L)'
;MAGLIVRVDCFGPGEFSVRSRYESELRDLIFLIPDSRWDSTFNCWVIPEEVEPLKTLTSTGKCSLKFEGLLALADLREELKLRRYSSQTLDAYEWINRLLIVHSGKPAKRITEEDARAFLVTWSESRQIADSTFGLGISAIRFYHGKVLGKRSMFRIGHGKRGRKLPRVLSLNEVHLILECTVNLKHRTLLTIVYSAGLRVSEAANLRVTDLDFQRGTMNVLSGKGKKDRITLF
;
A
#
# COMPACT_ATOMS: atom_id res chain seq x y z
N MET A 1 -3.87 -39.13 -14.76
CA MET A 1 -4.53 -37.94 -15.35
C MET A 1 -4.00 -36.71 -14.61
N ALA A 2 -3.30 -35.82 -15.31
CA ALA A 2 -2.71 -34.62 -14.70
C ALA A 2 -3.83 -33.62 -14.39
N GLY A 3 -4.08 -33.35 -13.11
CA GLY A 3 -5.08 -32.34 -12.72
C GLY A 3 -4.67 -30.94 -13.14
N LEU A 4 -5.63 -30.10 -13.49
CA LEU A 4 -5.41 -28.69 -13.83
C LEU A 4 -4.79 -27.99 -12.61
N ILE A 5 -3.58 -27.44 -12.74
CA ILE A 5 -2.95 -26.64 -11.67
C ILE A 5 -3.34 -25.19 -11.91
N VAL A 6 -4.21 -24.68 -11.05
CA VAL A 6 -4.70 -23.30 -11.12
C VAL A 6 -3.99 -22.49 -10.04
N ARG A 7 -3.30 -21.43 -10.47
CA ARG A 7 -2.63 -20.48 -9.59
C ARG A 7 -3.56 -19.32 -9.31
N VAL A 8 -3.74 -19.02 -8.03
CA VAL A 8 -4.63 -17.94 -7.55
C VAL A 8 -3.80 -16.95 -6.74
N ASP A 9 -3.90 -15.68 -7.11
CA ASP A 9 -3.22 -14.53 -6.50
C ASP A 9 -4.21 -13.40 -6.23
N CYS A 10 -3.92 -12.47 -5.33
CA CYS A 10 -4.75 -11.26 -5.13
C CYS A 10 -4.44 -10.21 -6.21
N PHE A 11 -5.47 -9.65 -6.84
CA PHE A 11 -5.41 -8.67 -7.94
C PHE A 11 -5.74 -7.23 -7.47
N GLY A 12 -6.62 -7.09 -6.48
CA GLY A 12 -7.07 -5.82 -5.93
C GLY A 12 -7.91 -6.02 -4.65
N PRO A 13 -8.38 -4.95 -3.98
CA PRO A 13 -9.25 -5.09 -2.82
C PRO A 13 -10.57 -5.75 -3.25
N GLY A 14 -10.82 -6.97 -2.79
CA GLY A 14 -12.01 -7.71 -3.18
C GLY A 14 -11.86 -8.50 -4.48
N GLU A 15 -10.64 -8.68 -5.03
CA GLU A 15 -10.43 -9.34 -6.33
C GLU A 15 -9.22 -10.29 -6.35
N PHE A 16 -9.38 -11.48 -6.93
CA PHE A 16 -8.36 -12.47 -7.20
C PHE A 16 -8.01 -12.56 -8.68
N SER A 17 -6.72 -12.71 -9.00
CA SER A 17 -6.25 -13.14 -10.31
C SER A 17 -6.04 -14.66 -10.36
N VAL A 18 -6.48 -15.26 -11.45
CA VAL A 18 -6.41 -16.70 -11.70
C VAL A 18 -5.67 -16.95 -13.00
N ARG A 19 -4.67 -17.85 -12.94
CA ARG A 19 -3.87 -18.27 -14.09
C ARG A 19 -3.71 -19.78 -14.13
N SER A 20 -3.71 -20.35 -15.32
CA SER A 20 -3.43 -21.77 -15.55
C SER A 20 -2.47 -21.91 -16.73
N ARG A 21 -1.75 -23.05 -16.76
CA ARG A 21 -0.90 -23.46 -17.87
C ARG A 21 -1.71 -23.94 -19.09
N TYR A 22 -2.97 -24.33 -18.87
CA TYR A 22 -3.91 -24.77 -19.89
C TYR A 22 -5.13 -23.85 -19.88
N GLU A 23 -5.33 -23.11 -20.97
CA GLU A 23 -6.24 -21.96 -21.04
C GLU A 23 -7.68 -22.37 -21.38
N SER A 24 -7.87 -23.44 -22.14
CA SER A 24 -9.20 -23.91 -22.59
C SER A 24 -10.09 -24.38 -21.43
N GLU A 25 -9.57 -25.25 -20.55
CA GLU A 25 -10.34 -25.81 -19.42
C GLU A 25 -10.57 -24.79 -18.30
N LEU A 26 -9.63 -23.85 -18.12
CA LEU A 26 -9.77 -22.77 -17.14
C LEU A 26 -10.87 -21.78 -17.57
N ARG A 27 -10.95 -21.47 -18.87
CA ARG A 27 -11.91 -20.51 -19.42
C ARG A 27 -13.34 -20.94 -19.09
N ASP A 28 -13.71 -22.18 -19.39
CA ASP A 28 -15.06 -22.70 -19.17
C ASP A 28 -15.48 -22.66 -17.68
N LEU A 29 -14.53 -22.84 -16.76
CA LEU A 29 -14.76 -22.76 -15.32
C LEU A 29 -14.92 -21.33 -14.80
N ILE A 30 -14.21 -20.37 -15.39
CA ILE A 30 -14.25 -18.97 -14.96
C ILE A 30 -15.51 -18.26 -15.47
N PHE A 31 -16.02 -18.62 -16.65
CA PHE A 31 -17.30 -18.10 -17.16
C PHE A 31 -18.50 -18.46 -16.27
N LEU A 32 -18.39 -19.47 -15.41
CA LEU A 32 -19.43 -19.84 -14.44
C LEU A 32 -19.46 -18.90 -13.22
N ILE A 33 -18.45 -18.04 -13.05
CA ILE A 33 -18.33 -17.13 -11.92
C ILE A 33 -18.83 -15.72 -12.33
N PRO A 34 -19.82 -15.16 -11.61
CA PRO A 34 -20.30 -13.79 -11.85
C PRO A 34 -19.18 -12.76 -11.70
N ASP A 35 -19.24 -11.69 -12.50
CA ASP A 35 -18.29 -10.57 -12.50
C ASP A 35 -16.82 -10.93 -12.77
N SER A 36 -16.56 -12.09 -13.37
CA SER A 36 -15.23 -12.43 -13.86
C SER A 36 -14.86 -11.62 -15.11
N ARG A 37 -13.64 -11.07 -15.14
CA ARG A 37 -13.15 -10.30 -16.29
C ARG A 37 -11.74 -10.73 -16.68
N TRP A 38 -11.45 -10.69 -17.98
CA TRP A 38 -10.10 -10.87 -18.47
C TRP A 38 -9.33 -9.55 -18.39
N ASP A 39 -8.16 -9.58 -17.76
CA ASP A 39 -7.23 -8.45 -17.78
C ASP A 39 -6.10 -8.72 -18.79
N SER A 40 -6.09 -7.93 -19.85
CA SER A 40 -5.10 -8.03 -20.93
C SER A 40 -3.70 -7.50 -20.54
N THR A 41 -3.61 -6.68 -19.50
CA THR A 41 -2.33 -6.13 -19.01
C THR A 41 -1.55 -7.20 -18.26
N PHE A 42 -2.25 -8.03 -17.47
CA PHE A 42 -1.64 -9.06 -16.63
C PHE A 42 -1.82 -10.48 -17.17
N ASN A 43 -2.49 -10.62 -18.33
CA ASN A 43 -2.80 -11.88 -19.00
C ASN A 43 -3.39 -12.91 -18.03
N CYS A 44 -4.39 -12.47 -17.25
CA CYS A 44 -5.01 -13.25 -16.19
C CYS A 44 -6.50 -12.95 -16.07
N TRP A 45 -7.23 -13.91 -15.51
CA TRP A 45 -8.64 -13.72 -15.16
C TRP A 45 -8.75 -13.08 -13.78
N VAL A 46 -9.58 -12.06 -13.65
CA VAL A 46 -9.90 -11.39 -12.38
C VAL A 46 -11.27 -11.87 -11.93
N ILE A 47 -11.38 -12.25 -10.67
CA ILE A 47 -12.56 -12.86 -10.05
C ILE A 47 -12.83 -12.16 -8.70
N PRO A 48 -14.08 -11.93 -8.28
CA PRO A 48 -14.37 -11.38 -6.95
C PRO A 48 -13.84 -12.25 -5.80
N GLU A 49 -13.38 -11.62 -4.71
CA GLU A 49 -12.95 -12.21 -3.44
C GLU A 49 -14.16 -12.65 -2.59
N GLU A 50 -15.10 -13.37 -3.21
CA GLU A 50 -16.17 -14.04 -2.49
C GLU A 50 -15.82 -15.52 -2.28
N VAL A 51 -16.33 -16.11 -1.20
CA VAL A 51 -15.99 -17.49 -0.82
C VAL A 51 -16.67 -18.52 -1.74
N GLU A 52 -17.79 -18.17 -2.37
CA GLU A 52 -18.53 -19.00 -3.33
C GLU A 52 -17.67 -19.36 -4.57
N PRO A 53 -17.12 -18.39 -5.33
CA PRO A 53 -16.28 -18.65 -6.50
C PRO A 53 -15.15 -19.66 -6.31
N LEU A 54 -14.42 -19.56 -5.20
CA LEU A 54 -13.28 -20.44 -4.89
C LEU A 54 -13.74 -21.86 -4.52
N LYS A 55 -14.93 -22.00 -3.90
CA LYS A 55 -15.53 -23.32 -3.63
C LYS A 55 -15.97 -24.01 -4.91
N THR A 56 -16.55 -23.28 -5.86
CA THR A 56 -16.97 -23.80 -7.18
C THR A 56 -15.79 -24.37 -7.98
N LEU A 57 -14.63 -23.73 -7.89
CA LEU A 57 -13.39 -24.21 -8.51
C LEU A 57 -12.82 -25.48 -7.85
N THR A 58 -13.14 -25.71 -6.57
CA THR A 58 -12.66 -26.87 -5.80
C THR A 58 -13.63 -28.06 -5.88
N SER A 59 -14.94 -27.80 -5.94
CA SER A 59 -16.00 -28.83 -5.94
C SER A 59 -16.08 -29.63 -7.24
N THR A 60 -15.55 -29.09 -8.34
CA THR A 60 -15.55 -29.77 -9.65
C THR A 60 -14.54 -30.92 -9.75
N GLY A 61 -13.68 -31.14 -8.74
CA GLY A 61 -12.76 -32.29 -8.65
C GLY A 61 -11.67 -32.37 -9.72
N LYS A 62 -11.63 -31.41 -10.65
CA LYS A 62 -10.70 -31.36 -11.80
C LYS A 62 -9.46 -30.49 -11.56
N CYS A 63 -9.45 -29.68 -10.50
CA CYS A 63 -8.44 -28.65 -10.28
C CYS A 63 -7.71 -28.82 -8.95
N SER A 64 -6.39 -28.64 -8.96
CA SER A 64 -5.59 -28.44 -7.75
C SER A 64 -5.23 -26.96 -7.63
N LEU A 65 -5.71 -26.33 -6.55
CA LEU A 65 -5.48 -24.90 -6.29
C LEU A 65 -4.12 -24.73 -5.62
N LYS A 66 -3.28 -23.86 -6.18
CA LYS A 66 -2.08 -23.35 -5.50
C LYS A 66 -2.24 -21.85 -5.29
N PHE A 67 -2.42 -21.46 -4.03
CA PHE A 67 -2.44 -20.07 -3.62
C PHE A 67 -1.01 -19.56 -3.51
N GLU A 68 -0.57 -18.71 -4.44
CA GLU A 68 0.80 -18.15 -4.43
C GLU A 68 0.86 -16.79 -3.72
N GLY A 69 -0.24 -16.01 -3.67
CA GLY A 69 -0.17 -14.58 -3.38
C GLY A 69 -0.56 -14.07 -1.99
N LEU A 70 -1.18 -14.87 -1.13
CA LEU A 70 -1.54 -14.47 0.25
C LEU A 70 -0.59 -15.05 1.30
N LEU A 71 0.07 -16.18 1.00
CA LEU A 71 1.10 -16.78 1.85
C LEU A 71 2.50 -16.20 1.63
N ALA A 72 2.81 -15.72 0.42
CA ALA A 72 4.20 -15.38 0.05
C ALA A 72 4.79 -14.16 0.78
N LEU A 73 3.95 -13.29 1.34
CA LEU A 73 4.36 -12.11 2.11
C LEU A 73 3.88 -12.15 3.57
N ALA A 74 3.45 -13.32 4.06
CA ALA A 74 3.03 -13.47 5.45
C ALA A 74 4.17 -13.13 6.42
N ASP A 75 5.39 -13.56 6.08
CA ASP A 75 6.63 -13.24 6.80
C ASP A 75 6.93 -11.73 6.82
N LEU A 76 6.69 -11.02 5.72
CA LEU A 76 6.77 -9.55 5.66
C LEU A 76 5.77 -8.90 6.63
N ARG A 77 4.50 -9.34 6.56
CA ARG A 77 3.41 -8.76 7.34
C ARG A 77 3.61 -9.00 8.83
N GLU A 78 4.06 -10.20 9.21
CA GLU A 78 4.42 -10.57 10.59
C GLU A 78 5.57 -9.71 11.11
N GLU A 79 6.66 -9.56 10.36
CA GLU A 79 7.81 -8.77 10.79
C GLU A 79 7.47 -7.28 10.93
N LEU A 80 6.64 -6.74 10.04
CA LEU A 80 6.16 -5.36 10.14
C LEU A 80 5.27 -5.15 11.37
N LYS A 81 4.39 -6.11 11.69
CA LYS A 81 3.58 -6.08 12.92
C LYS A 81 4.43 -6.18 14.17
N LEU A 82 5.42 -7.07 14.18
CA LEU A 82 6.35 -7.27 15.31
C LEU A 82 7.10 -5.97 15.63
N ARG A 83 7.47 -5.21 14.61
CA ARG A 83 8.12 -3.90 14.73
C ARG A 83 7.17 -2.72 14.97
N ARG A 84 5.86 -2.98 15.08
CA ARG A 84 4.80 -1.99 15.34
C ARG A 84 4.71 -0.87 14.29
N TYR A 85 4.87 -1.21 13.02
CA TYR A 85 4.59 -0.28 11.91
C TYR A 85 3.09 0.04 11.81
N SER A 86 2.76 1.19 11.20
CA SER A 86 1.36 1.57 10.95
C SER A 86 0.73 0.74 9.84
N SER A 87 -0.60 0.56 9.87
CA SER A 87 -1.34 -0.15 8.81
C SER A 87 -1.01 0.38 7.42
N GLN A 88 -0.94 1.71 7.26
CA GLN A 88 -0.58 2.32 5.96
C GLN A 88 0.81 1.90 5.49
N THR A 89 1.75 1.69 6.42
CA THR A 89 3.10 1.21 6.07
C THR A 89 3.08 -0.26 5.70
N LEU A 90 2.29 -1.09 6.40
CA LEU A 90 2.07 -2.48 6.04
C LEU A 90 1.56 -2.61 4.61
N ASP A 91 0.47 -1.91 4.31
CA ASP A 91 -0.19 -2.00 3.00
C ASP A 91 0.73 -1.49 1.89
N ALA A 92 1.44 -0.38 2.11
CA ALA A 92 2.39 0.14 1.13
C ALA A 92 3.57 -0.82 0.87
N TYR A 93 4.14 -1.41 1.92
CA TYR A 93 5.28 -2.33 1.78
C TYR A 93 4.86 -3.64 1.12
N GLU A 94 3.69 -4.16 1.49
CA GLU A 94 3.13 -5.36 0.87
C GLU A 94 2.85 -5.12 -0.62
N TRP A 95 2.20 -4.01 -0.94
CA TRP A 95 1.87 -3.62 -2.32
C TRP A 95 3.11 -3.55 -3.21
N ILE A 96 4.18 -2.89 -2.77
CA ILE A 96 5.41 -2.76 -3.54
C ILE A 96 6.08 -4.13 -3.76
N ASN A 97 6.17 -4.97 -2.73
CA ASN A 97 6.78 -6.29 -2.88
C ASN A 97 5.92 -7.21 -3.76
N ARG A 98 4.59 -7.06 -3.73
CA ARG A 98 3.67 -7.74 -4.65
C ARG A 98 3.94 -7.33 -6.10
N LEU A 99 4.08 -6.02 -6.38
CA LEU A 99 4.44 -5.54 -7.72
C LEU A 99 5.76 -6.11 -8.22
N LEU A 100 6.77 -6.19 -7.35
CA LEU A 100 8.06 -6.78 -7.69
C LEU A 100 7.96 -8.29 -8.01
N ILE A 101 7.17 -9.04 -7.24
CA ILE A 101 6.90 -10.48 -7.51
C ILE A 101 6.23 -10.64 -8.88
N VAL A 102 5.20 -9.84 -9.16
CA VAL A 102 4.48 -9.87 -10.44
C VAL A 102 5.41 -9.52 -11.60
N HIS A 103 6.23 -8.49 -11.47
CA HIS A 103 7.17 -8.06 -12.50
C HIS A 103 8.27 -9.11 -12.77
N SER A 104 8.81 -9.73 -11.72
CA SER A 104 9.87 -10.73 -11.86
C SER A 104 9.36 -12.11 -12.28
N GLY A 105 8.08 -12.42 -12.06
CA GLY A 105 7.50 -13.75 -12.25
C GLY A 105 8.12 -14.82 -11.35
N LYS A 106 8.83 -14.42 -10.29
CA LYS A 106 9.59 -15.28 -9.39
C LYS A 106 9.03 -15.20 -7.98
N PRO A 107 9.09 -16.31 -7.20
CA PRO A 107 8.73 -16.24 -5.78
C PRO A 107 9.71 -15.34 -5.02
N ALA A 108 9.24 -14.65 -3.98
CA ALA A 108 10.01 -13.72 -3.16
C ALA A 108 11.43 -14.19 -2.77
N LYS A 109 11.54 -15.48 -2.39
CA LYS A 109 12.81 -16.11 -2.00
C LYS A 109 13.82 -16.23 -3.14
N ARG A 110 13.40 -16.23 -4.41
CA ARG A 110 14.28 -16.34 -5.59
C ARG A 110 14.61 -15.02 -6.28
N ILE A 111 13.96 -13.93 -5.89
CA ILE A 111 14.21 -12.59 -6.46
C ILE A 111 15.64 -12.14 -6.18
N THR A 112 16.39 -11.77 -7.22
CA THR A 112 17.78 -11.31 -7.12
C THR A 112 17.89 -9.79 -7.13
N GLU A 113 19.10 -9.27 -6.94
CA GLU A 113 19.36 -7.82 -7.02
C GLU A 113 19.04 -7.28 -8.42
N GLU A 114 19.34 -8.06 -9.46
CA GLU A 114 19.10 -7.75 -10.86
C GLU A 114 17.60 -7.63 -11.14
N ASP A 115 16.78 -8.56 -10.60
CA ASP A 115 15.32 -8.50 -10.71
C ASP A 115 14.74 -7.24 -10.07
N ALA A 116 15.24 -6.89 -8.88
CA ALA A 116 14.82 -5.68 -8.17
C ALA A 116 15.22 -4.40 -8.92
N ARG A 117 16.42 -4.37 -9.54
CA ARG A 117 16.86 -3.25 -10.37
C ARG A 117 16.03 -3.13 -11.64
N ALA A 118 15.76 -4.23 -12.33
CA ALA A 118 14.92 -4.25 -13.53
C ALA A 118 13.53 -3.68 -13.23
N PHE A 119 12.90 -4.15 -12.14
CA PHE A 119 11.63 -3.61 -11.66
C PHE A 119 11.70 -2.11 -11.40
N LEU A 120 12.71 -1.64 -10.64
CA LEU A 120 12.82 -0.23 -10.30
C LEU A 120 13.06 0.67 -11.52
N VAL A 121 13.78 0.19 -12.54
CA VAL A 121 13.97 0.91 -13.81
C VAL A 121 12.64 1.02 -14.54
N THR A 122 11.94 -0.09 -14.77
CA THR A 122 10.62 -0.08 -15.41
C THR A 122 9.62 0.77 -14.64
N TRP A 123 9.65 0.70 -13.31
CA TRP A 123 8.76 1.48 -12.46
C TRP A 123 9.08 2.98 -12.54
N SER A 124 10.35 3.37 -12.60
CA SER A 124 10.75 4.77 -12.81
C SER A 124 10.33 5.32 -14.18
N GLU A 125 10.26 4.48 -15.21
CA GLU A 125 9.86 4.88 -16.57
C GLU A 125 8.33 5.00 -16.72
N SER A 126 7.56 4.32 -15.85
CA SER A 126 6.11 4.52 -15.77
C SER A 126 5.82 5.96 -15.34
N ARG A 127 5.34 6.77 -16.28
CA ARG A 127 5.55 8.23 -16.38
C ARG A 127 4.98 9.16 -15.27
N GLN A 128 4.63 8.68 -14.09
CA GLN A 128 3.95 9.52 -13.08
C GLN A 128 4.33 9.23 -11.61
N ILE A 129 5.42 8.52 -11.33
CA ILE A 129 5.76 8.20 -9.95
C ILE A 129 6.51 9.36 -9.29
N ALA A 130 5.97 9.84 -8.17
CA ALA A 130 6.64 10.83 -7.33
C ALA A 130 7.90 10.25 -6.68
N ASP A 131 8.97 11.05 -6.53
CA ASP A 131 10.21 10.64 -5.85
C ASP A 131 9.98 10.12 -4.42
N SER A 132 8.92 10.61 -3.75
CA SER A 132 8.47 10.11 -2.45
C SER A 132 8.11 8.63 -2.53
N THR A 133 7.24 8.28 -3.49
CA THR A 133 6.77 6.93 -3.77
C THR A 133 7.89 6.02 -4.26
N PHE A 134 8.75 6.50 -5.16
CA PHE A 134 9.90 5.73 -5.63
C PHE A 134 10.85 5.36 -4.48
N GLY A 135 11.18 6.33 -3.62
CA GLY A 135 12.00 6.08 -2.44
C GLY A 135 11.35 5.16 -1.40
N LEU A 136 10.01 5.19 -1.28
CA LEU A 136 9.26 4.23 -0.48
C LEU A 136 9.41 2.82 -1.05
N GLY A 137 9.37 2.67 -2.38
CA GLY A 137 9.57 1.39 -3.04
C GLY A 137 10.92 0.75 -2.76
N ILE A 138 11.99 1.54 -2.90
CA ILE A 138 13.35 1.08 -2.55
C ILE A 138 13.42 0.64 -1.08
N SER A 139 12.77 1.39 -0.18
CA SER A 139 12.76 1.07 1.25
C SER A 139 12.03 -0.23 1.54
N ALA A 140 10.88 -0.46 0.90
CA ALA A 140 10.09 -1.69 1.04
C ALA A 140 10.83 -2.93 0.53
N ILE A 141 11.49 -2.83 -0.63
CA ILE A 141 12.29 -3.93 -1.21
C ILE A 141 13.48 -4.24 -0.30
N ARG A 142 14.23 -3.21 0.13
CA ARG A 142 15.39 -3.38 1.03
C ARG A 142 14.97 -3.95 2.38
N PHE A 143 13.81 -3.56 2.89
CA PHE A 143 13.30 -4.10 4.14
C PHE A 143 13.01 -5.59 3.99
N TYR A 144 12.16 -5.96 3.04
CA TYR A 144 11.75 -7.35 2.91
C TYR A 144 12.89 -8.26 2.45
N HIS A 145 13.45 -8.00 1.27
CA HIS A 145 14.48 -8.88 0.73
C HIS A 145 15.81 -8.75 1.46
N GLY A 146 16.17 -7.54 1.91
CA GLY A 146 17.44 -7.30 2.58
C GLY A 146 17.45 -7.68 4.06
N LYS A 147 16.44 -7.27 4.84
CA LYS A 147 16.38 -7.55 6.29
C LYS A 147 15.64 -8.85 6.63
N VAL A 148 14.47 -9.10 6.03
CA VAL A 148 13.65 -10.27 6.38
C VAL A 148 14.20 -11.55 5.74
N LEU A 149 14.50 -11.51 4.43
CA LEU A 149 15.03 -12.66 3.69
C LEU A 149 16.58 -12.74 3.70
N GLY A 150 17.26 -11.80 4.35
CA GLY A 150 18.71 -11.83 4.56
C GLY A 150 19.59 -11.57 3.32
N LYS A 151 19.03 -11.06 2.21
CA LYS A 151 19.77 -10.81 0.96
C LYS A 151 20.51 -9.49 1.01
N ARG A 152 21.75 -9.52 1.50
CA ARG A 152 22.59 -8.30 1.66
C ARG A 152 22.82 -7.52 0.36
N SER A 153 22.79 -8.18 -0.80
CA SER A 153 22.92 -7.55 -2.12
C SER A 153 21.89 -6.43 -2.35
N MET A 154 20.69 -6.55 -1.78
CA MET A 154 19.62 -5.56 -1.91
C MET A 154 19.98 -4.18 -1.35
N PHE A 155 20.95 -4.09 -0.43
CA PHE A 155 21.41 -2.81 0.12
C PHE A 155 22.30 -2.01 -0.85
N ARG A 156 22.76 -2.60 -1.95
CA ARG A 156 23.49 -1.91 -3.03
C ARG A 156 22.58 -1.07 -3.91
N ILE A 157 21.26 -1.22 -3.78
CA ILE A 157 20.28 -0.40 -4.48
C ILE A 157 20.23 0.96 -3.77
N GLY A 158 20.85 1.96 -4.39
CA GLY A 158 20.88 3.33 -3.90
C GLY A 158 19.55 4.05 -4.10
N HIS A 159 19.28 5.06 -3.28
CA HIS A 159 18.18 5.99 -3.51
C HIS A 159 18.52 6.94 -4.66
N GLY A 160 17.54 7.24 -5.51
CA GLY A 160 17.66 8.32 -6.50
C GLY A 160 17.87 9.69 -5.86
N LYS A 161 18.45 10.62 -6.62
CA LYS A 161 18.59 12.02 -6.18
C LYS A 161 17.21 12.66 -6.08
N ARG A 162 16.80 13.07 -4.88
CA ARG A 162 15.58 13.86 -4.68
C ARG A 162 15.84 15.34 -4.93
N GLY A 163 15.05 15.95 -5.81
CA GLY A 163 14.98 17.40 -5.90
C GLY A 163 14.36 17.98 -4.62
N ARG A 164 15.07 18.87 -3.91
CA ARG A 164 14.47 19.61 -2.79
C ARG A 164 13.60 20.72 -3.37
N LYS A 165 12.28 20.55 -3.32
CA LYS A 165 11.34 21.64 -3.63
C LYS A 165 11.39 22.65 -2.47
N LEU A 166 11.45 23.94 -2.80
CA LEU A 166 11.29 24.99 -1.80
C LEU A 166 9.87 24.92 -1.23
N PRO A 167 9.68 25.04 0.10
CA PRO A 167 8.36 25.13 0.69
C PRO A 167 7.63 26.34 0.09
N ARG A 168 6.48 26.11 -0.55
CA ARG A 168 5.55 27.19 -0.86
C ARG A 168 4.71 27.42 0.39
N VAL A 169 4.92 28.57 1.02
CA VAL A 169 4.15 29.02 2.18
C VAL A 169 3.05 29.97 1.73
N LEU A 170 1.88 29.87 2.36
CA LEU A 170 0.77 30.79 2.12
C LEU A 170 1.05 32.12 2.81
N SER A 171 0.66 33.21 2.14
CA SER A 171 0.57 34.53 2.74
C SER A 171 -0.61 34.62 3.71
N LEU A 172 -0.57 35.61 4.61
CA LEU A 172 -1.67 35.87 5.56
C LEU A 172 -3.01 36.09 4.84
N ASN A 173 -3.00 36.85 3.73
CA ASN A 173 -4.19 37.12 2.94
C ASN A 173 -4.78 35.84 2.32
N GLU A 174 -3.93 34.93 1.81
CA GLU A 174 -4.40 33.65 1.28
C GLU A 174 -5.02 32.78 2.36
N VAL A 175 -4.45 32.77 3.58
CA VAL A 175 -5.03 32.04 4.71
C VAL A 175 -6.39 32.62 5.10
N HIS A 176 -6.52 33.96 5.17
CA HIS A 176 -7.78 34.63 5.45
C HIS A 176 -8.86 34.24 4.42
N LEU A 177 -8.52 34.30 3.12
CA LEU A 177 -9.45 33.92 2.05
C LEU A 177 -9.91 32.46 2.17
N ILE A 178 -9.01 31.54 2.53
CA ILE A 178 -9.37 30.12 2.77
C ILE A 178 -10.34 29.97 3.93
N LEU A 179 -10.13 30.69 5.03
CA LEU A 179 -11.01 30.63 6.20
C LEU A 179 -12.38 31.27 5.94
N GLU A 180 -12.42 32.38 5.19
CA GLU A 180 -13.66 33.07 4.84
C GLU A 180 -14.51 32.29 3.84
N CYS A 181 -13.91 31.66 2.84
CA CYS A 181 -14.64 30.86 1.86
C CYS A 181 -15.17 29.54 2.43
N THR A 182 -14.65 29.10 3.58
CA THR A 182 -15.10 27.88 4.27
C THR A 182 -16.37 28.15 5.07
N VAL A 183 -17.54 27.97 4.44
CA VAL A 183 -18.86 28.24 5.04
C VAL A 183 -19.20 27.25 6.16
N ASN A 184 -18.73 26.00 6.07
CA ASN A 184 -19.01 24.99 7.08
C ASN A 184 -18.23 25.30 8.38
N LEU A 185 -18.97 25.61 9.46
CA LEU A 185 -18.40 25.98 10.76
C LEU A 185 -17.42 24.92 11.30
N LYS A 186 -17.72 23.63 11.12
CA LYS A 186 -16.84 22.53 11.57
C LYS A 186 -15.50 22.57 10.82
N HIS A 187 -15.53 22.73 9.50
CA HIS A 187 -14.31 22.77 8.69
C HIS A 187 -13.51 24.05 8.95
N ARG A 188 -14.19 25.20 9.08
CA ARG A 188 -13.54 26.48 9.40
C ARG A 188 -12.85 26.44 10.76
N THR A 189 -13.50 25.87 11.77
CA THR A 189 -12.91 25.67 13.11
C THR A 189 -11.69 24.76 13.02
N LEU A 190 -11.78 23.64 12.32
CA LEU A 190 -10.65 22.73 12.12
C LEU A 190 -9.47 23.40 11.43
N LEU A 191 -9.71 24.14 10.34
CA LEU A 191 -8.66 24.86 9.61
C LEU A 191 -8.00 25.95 10.47
N THR A 192 -8.80 26.66 11.28
CA THR A 192 -8.31 27.68 12.20
C THR A 192 -7.40 27.08 13.27
N ILE A 193 -7.81 25.95 13.87
CA ILE A 193 -7.00 25.23 14.87
C ILE A 193 -5.73 24.66 14.23
N VAL A 194 -5.82 24.07 13.04
CA VAL A 194 -4.66 23.53 12.32
C VAL A 194 -3.63 24.62 12.04
N TYR A 195 -4.09 25.79 11.61
CA TYR A 195 -3.24 26.93 11.31
C TYR A 195 -2.60 27.53 12.57
N SER A 196 -3.39 27.80 13.62
CA SER A 196 -2.93 28.41 14.87
C SER A 196 -1.99 27.49 15.68
N ALA A 197 -2.38 26.23 15.83
CA ALA A 197 -1.66 25.26 16.65
C ALA A 197 -0.62 24.44 15.85
N GLY A 198 -0.49 24.66 14.54
CA GLY A 198 0.48 23.96 13.68
C GLY A 198 0.30 22.44 13.68
N LEU A 199 -0.95 21.96 13.67
CA LEU A 199 -1.24 20.53 13.76
C LEU A 199 -0.93 19.80 12.45
N ARG A 200 -0.40 18.59 12.55
CA ARG A 200 -0.35 17.66 11.41
C ARG A 200 -1.74 17.11 11.12
N VAL A 201 -1.99 16.72 9.87
CA VAL A 201 -3.29 16.16 9.44
C VAL A 201 -3.75 15.02 10.35
N SER A 202 -2.87 14.09 10.70
CA SER A 202 -3.21 12.97 11.59
C SER A 202 -3.49 13.40 13.03
N GLU A 203 -2.86 14.49 13.50
CA GLU A 203 -3.08 15.04 14.83
C GLU A 203 -4.45 15.74 14.87
N ALA A 204 -4.75 16.55 13.86
CA ALA A 204 -6.04 17.22 13.71
C ALA A 204 -7.21 16.23 13.55
N ALA A 205 -7.01 15.14 12.81
CA ALA A 205 -8.03 14.11 12.62
C ALA A 205 -8.34 13.30 13.89
N ASN A 206 -7.39 13.20 14.83
CA ASN A 206 -7.54 12.44 16.07
C ASN A 206 -7.80 13.33 17.29
N LEU A 207 -7.91 14.64 17.10
CA LEU A 207 -8.11 15.59 18.18
C LEU A 207 -9.45 15.38 18.87
N ARG A 208 -9.45 15.31 20.20
CA ARG A 208 -10.66 15.18 21.01
C ARG A 208 -10.93 16.46 21.77
N VAL A 209 -12.21 16.70 22.08
CA VAL A 209 -12.63 17.84 22.92
C VAL A 209 -11.97 17.78 24.30
N THR A 210 -11.74 16.57 24.83
CA THR A 210 -11.04 16.34 26.10
C THR A 210 -9.59 16.79 26.11
N ASP A 211 -8.99 16.97 24.93
CA ASP A 211 -7.59 17.37 24.79
C ASP A 211 -7.45 18.90 24.86
N LEU A 212 -8.56 19.64 24.84
CA LEU A 212 -8.62 21.10 24.87
C LEU A 212 -8.83 21.61 26.29
N ASP A 213 -7.93 22.47 26.75
CA ASP A 213 -8.09 23.28 27.95
C ASP A 213 -8.44 24.72 27.54
N PHE A 214 -9.75 25.02 27.56
CA PHE A 214 -10.26 26.35 27.22
C PHE A 214 -9.92 27.42 28.26
N GLN A 215 -9.62 27.04 29.51
CA GLN A 215 -9.23 28.01 30.54
C GLN A 215 -7.80 28.49 30.32
N ARG A 216 -6.93 27.59 29.85
CA ARG A 216 -5.51 27.88 29.61
C ARG A 216 -5.18 28.24 28.16
N GLY A 217 -6.12 28.04 27.22
CA GLY A 217 -5.86 28.21 25.79
C GLY A 217 -4.83 27.22 25.27
N THR A 218 -4.79 26.02 25.86
CA THR A 218 -3.77 24.99 25.57
C THR A 218 -4.43 23.69 25.15
N MET A 219 -3.76 22.96 24.26
CA MET A 219 -4.23 21.67 23.75
C MET A 219 -3.14 20.61 23.87
N ASN A 220 -3.54 19.42 24.26
CA ASN A 220 -2.68 18.24 24.33
C ASN A 220 -2.69 17.52 22.99
N VAL A 221 -1.57 17.56 22.26
CA VAL A 221 -1.39 16.80 21.02
C VAL A 221 -0.78 15.45 21.37
N LEU A 222 -1.65 14.44 21.44
CA LEU A 222 -1.29 13.07 21.76
C LEU A 222 -0.74 12.32 20.54
N SER A 223 0.19 11.40 20.77
CA SER A 223 0.74 10.51 19.74
C SER A 223 1.33 11.23 18.52
N GLY A 224 2.01 12.36 18.75
CA GLY A 224 2.79 13.05 17.73
C GLY A 224 3.90 12.18 17.13
N LYS A 225 4.65 12.72 16.16
CA LYS A 225 5.73 11.98 15.48
C LYS A 225 6.67 11.31 16.49
N GLY A 226 6.81 9.99 16.40
CA GLY A 226 7.61 9.19 17.34
C GLY A 226 6.92 8.86 18.66
N LYS A 227 5.57 8.95 18.71
CA LYS A 227 4.75 8.75 19.91
C LYS A 227 5.11 9.73 21.03
N LYS A 228 5.44 10.96 20.66
CA LYS A 228 5.74 12.03 21.60
C LYS A 228 4.53 12.92 21.76
N ASP A 229 4.09 13.06 22.99
CA ASP A 229 3.04 14.00 23.36
C ASP A 229 3.64 15.39 23.51
N ARG A 230 2.86 16.41 23.15
CA ARG A 230 3.24 17.82 23.35
C ARG A 230 2.03 18.67 23.66
N ILE A 231 2.26 19.77 24.36
CA ILE A 231 1.26 20.81 24.58
C ILE A 231 1.48 21.90 23.53
N THR A 232 0.41 22.40 22.94
CA THR A 232 0.42 23.54 22.01
C THR A 232 -0.63 24.57 22.41
N LEU A 233 -0.48 25.79 21.93
CA LEU A 233 -1.46 26.87 22.10
C LEU A 233 -2.42 26.88 20.90
N PHE A 234 -3.65 27.36 21.11
CA PHE A 234 -4.65 27.59 20.05
C PHE A 234 -5.46 28.85 20.32
#